data_AF-A0A7S1MFA1-F1
#
_entry.id   AF-A0A7S1MFA1-F1
#
_cell.length_a   1.000
_cell.length_b   1.000
_cell.length_c   1.000
_cell.angle_alpha   90.00
_cell.angle_beta   90.00
_cell.angle_gamma   90.00
#
_symmetry.space_group_name_H-M   'P 1'
#
loop_
_entity.id
_entity.type
_entity.pdbx_description
1 polymer ?
#
loop_
_entity_poly.entity_id
_entity_poly.type
_entity_poly.pdbx_seq_one_letter_code
_entity_poly.pdbx_strand_id
1 'polypeptide(L)'
;RPDLLARPIASVRRILRRDLGHRASLLAEVEDAALGAAATGQVHRARLQDGREVVLKVQYPEASRLFRQDFSNCRLFCALLQPEHLGYIEELQHQFSTEFNYLQEAEDLAAISENFAEGVGNPYAESVRIPKPVMELSSRNIVVMEYLAGDTLLAYAKRRKRELEESSWLWMLWRGWFVRRELLAYLTLLVNVQGYQIFVDGVFNGDPHPGNVLVMPDGRLGLIDYGNVKRFSVAQRGVLGRLIIAL
;
A
#
# COMPACT_ATOMS: atom_id res chain seq x y z
N ARG A 1 9.07 14.82 3.09
CA ARG A 1 8.15 14.76 4.26
C ARG A 1 9.06 14.63 5.47
N PRO A 2 8.89 15.37 6.58
CA PRO A 2 9.50 14.91 7.82
C PRO A 2 8.90 13.52 8.05
N ASP A 3 9.76 12.49 8.10
CA ASP A 3 9.30 11.13 8.33
C ASP A 3 8.53 11.13 9.66
N LEU A 4 7.27 10.67 9.63
CA LEU A 4 6.49 10.58 10.85
C LEU A 4 7.27 9.70 11.82
N LEU A 5 7.49 10.19 13.04
CA LEU A 5 8.29 9.44 14.00
C LEU A 5 7.49 8.23 14.49
N ALA A 6 8.07 7.05 14.29
CA ALA A 6 7.54 5.81 14.85
C ALA A 6 7.43 5.92 16.38
N ARG A 7 6.38 5.34 16.93
CA ARG A 7 6.23 5.15 18.37
C ARG A 7 7.20 4.07 18.87
N PRO A 8 7.56 4.09 20.16
CA PRO A 8 8.41 3.05 20.75
C PRO A 8 7.82 1.66 20.53
N ILE A 9 8.69 0.68 20.26
CA ILE A 9 8.31 -0.72 20.02
C ILE A 9 7.49 -1.32 21.17
N ALA A 10 7.64 -0.82 22.40
CA ALA A 10 6.84 -1.24 23.54
C ALA A 10 5.33 -1.04 23.32
N SER A 11 4.93 0.01 22.61
CA SER A 11 3.53 0.27 22.25
C SER A 11 3.04 -0.73 21.21
N VAL A 12 3.86 -1.04 20.21
CA VAL A 12 3.57 -2.07 19.18
C VAL A 12 3.41 -3.44 19.83
N ARG A 13 4.35 -3.85 20.70
CA ARG A 13 4.28 -5.12 21.43
C ARG A 13 3.03 -5.21 22.32
N ARG A 14 2.54 -4.09 22.87
CA ARG A 14 1.29 -4.06 23.64
C ARG A 14 0.08 -4.34 22.74
N ILE A 15 0.04 -3.75 21.55
CA ILE A 15 -1.04 -3.96 20.57
C ILE A 15 -1.02 -5.41 20.06
N LEU A 16 0.16 -5.94 19.72
CA LEU A 16 0.34 -7.34 19.32
C LEU A 16 -0.21 -8.31 20.37
N ARG A 17 0.16 -8.13 21.65
CA ARG A 17 -0.36 -8.98 22.74
C ARG A 17 -1.87 -8.87 22.92
N ARG A 18 -2.43 -7.66 22.81
CA ARG A 18 -3.86 -7.40 22.97
C ARG A 18 -4.69 -8.05 21.86
N ASP A 19 -4.29 -7.88 20.60
CA ASP A 19 -5.09 -8.27 19.44
C ASP A 19 -4.82 -9.72 19.00
N LEU A 20 -3.58 -10.20 19.13
CA LEU A 20 -3.20 -11.56 18.71
C LEU A 20 -3.34 -12.58 19.84
N GLY A 21 -3.23 -12.16 21.11
CA GLY A 21 -3.29 -13.05 22.26
C GLY A 21 -2.22 -14.14 22.17
N HIS A 22 -2.62 -15.41 22.31
CA HIS A 22 -1.72 -16.56 22.20
C HIS A 22 -1.06 -16.65 20.81
N ARG A 23 -1.70 -16.18 19.74
CA ARG A 23 -1.18 -16.25 18.36
C ARG A 23 0.10 -15.44 18.18
N ALA A 24 0.36 -14.45 19.05
CA ALA A 24 1.61 -13.70 19.05
C ALA A 24 2.85 -14.59 19.22
N SER A 25 2.73 -15.80 19.78
CA SER A 25 3.84 -16.75 19.89
C SER A 25 4.35 -17.27 18.54
N LEU A 26 3.55 -17.15 17.46
CA LEU A 26 3.96 -17.50 16.11
C LEU A 26 4.95 -16.48 15.51
N LEU A 27 5.09 -15.30 16.12
CA LEU A 27 6.15 -14.34 15.80
C LEU A 27 7.42 -14.75 16.56
N ALA A 28 8.44 -15.19 15.84
CA ALA A 28 9.75 -15.50 16.41
C ALA A 28 10.52 -14.24 16.79
N GLU A 29 10.45 -13.22 15.92
CA GLU A 29 11.16 -11.97 16.11
C GLU A 29 10.40 -10.81 15.46
N VAL A 30 10.44 -9.64 16.10
CA VAL A 30 9.93 -8.39 15.55
C VAL A 30 11.05 -7.36 15.68
N GLU A 31 11.49 -6.79 14.56
CA GLU A 31 12.54 -5.79 14.56
C GLU A 31 12.08 -4.53 15.31
N ASP A 32 12.92 -4.05 16.23
CA ASP A 32 12.60 -2.87 17.04
C ASP A 32 12.56 -1.59 16.19
N ALA A 33 13.36 -1.54 15.12
CA ALA A 33 13.34 -0.47 14.14
C ALA A 33 12.11 -0.59 13.24
N ALA A 34 11.36 0.51 13.10
CA ALA A 34 10.27 0.58 12.14
C ALA A 34 10.83 0.71 10.72
N LEU A 35 10.27 -0.05 9.77
CA LEU A 35 10.51 0.13 8.33
C LEU A 35 9.94 1.46 7.84
N GLY A 36 8.85 1.91 8.45
CA GLY A 36 8.20 3.16 8.12
C GLY A 36 7.04 3.46 9.07
N ALA A 37 6.58 4.71 9.04
CA ALA A 37 5.42 5.16 9.79
C ALA A 37 4.53 6.05 8.93
N ALA A 38 3.23 5.94 9.17
CA ALA A 38 2.17 6.66 8.48
C ALA A 38 1.22 7.30 9.51
N ALA A 39 0.20 8.02 9.03
CA ALA A 39 -0.77 8.68 9.90
C ALA A 39 -1.57 7.68 10.76
N THR A 40 -1.85 6.49 10.22
CA THR A 40 -2.68 5.48 10.87
C THR A 40 -1.89 4.50 11.73
N GLY A 41 -0.58 4.34 11.52
CA GLY A 41 0.21 3.32 12.20
C GLY A 41 1.68 3.31 11.80
N GLN A 42 2.38 2.22 12.16
CA GLN A 42 3.76 1.97 11.78
C GLN A 42 3.98 0.53 11.32
N VAL A 43 5.05 0.34 10.56
CA VAL A 43 5.37 -0.91 9.88
C VAL A 43 6.67 -1.47 10.43
N HIS A 44 6.69 -2.76 10.76
CA HIS A 44 7.86 -3.48 11.27
C HIS A 44 8.15 -4.71 10.42
N ARG A 45 9.43 -5.01 10.23
CA ARG A 45 9.84 -6.34 9.75
C ARG A 45 9.79 -7.33 10.91
N ALA A 46 9.43 -8.56 10.59
CA ALA A 46 9.36 -9.64 11.56
C ALA A 46 9.63 -10.99 10.89
N ARG A 47 9.86 -12.00 11.71
CA ARG A 47 10.06 -13.38 11.29
C ARG A 47 9.10 -14.29 12.06
N LEU A 48 8.46 -15.21 11.35
CA LEU A 48 7.60 -16.23 11.95
C LEU A 48 8.43 -17.40 12.50
N GLN A 49 7.82 -18.22 13.36
CA GLN A 49 8.45 -19.44 13.90
C GLN A 49 8.84 -20.45 12.81
N ASP A 50 8.15 -20.45 11.67
CA ASP A 50 8.48 -21.30 10.52
C ASP A 50 9.57 -20.72 9.61
N GLY A 51 10.16 -19.58 9.99
CA GLY A 51 11.25 -18.92 9.28
C GLY A 51 10.80 -17.94 8.19
N ARG A 52 9.51 -17.85 7.85
CA ARG A 52 9.02 -16.87 6.87
C ARG A 52 9.24 -15.44 7.36
N GLU A 53 9.73 -14.58 6.46
CA GLU A 53 9.84 -13.15 6.71
C GLU A 53 8.51 -12.46 6.39
N VAL A 54 8.08 -11.59 7.30
CA VAL A 54 6.80 -10.89 7.22
C VAL A 54 6.93 -9.43 7.59
N VAL A 55 5.92 -8.66 7.20
CA VAL A 55 5.72 -7.27 7.58
C VAL A 55 4.50 -7.18 8.50
N LEU A 56 4.64 -6.42 9.58
CA LEU A 56 3.59 -6.09 10.54
C LEU A 56 3.23 -4.62 10.38
N LYS A 57 2.05 -4.32 9.84
CA LYS A 57 1.48 -2.95 9.87
C LYS A 57 0.55 -2.86 11.07
N VAL A 58 0.91 -2.01 12.03
CA VAL A 58 0.24 -1.89 13.33
C VAL A 58 -0.35 -0.50 13.49
N GLN A 59 -1.66 -0.44 13.68
CA GLN A 59 -2.41 0.81 13.79
C GLN A 59 -2.20 1.47 15.16
N TYR A 60 -2.08 2.80 15.18
CA TYR A 60 -2.08 3.58 16.41
C TYR A 60 -3.46 3.57 17.06
N PRO A 61 -3.58 3.23 18.36
CA PRO A 61 -4.87 3.19 19.06
C PRO A 61 -5.65 4.51 18.99
N GLU A 62 -4.94 5.64 18.98
CA GLU A 62 -5.52 6.97 18.93
C GLU A 62 -5.97 7.41 17.52
N ALA A 63 -5.44 6.81 16.44
CA ALA A 63 -5.60 7.34 15.09
C ALA A 63 -7.06 7.41 14.67
N SER A 64 -7.85 6.35 14.91
CA SER A 64 -9.28 6.34 14.57
C SER A 64 -10.09 7.39 15.32
N ARG A 65 -9.71 7.69 16.58
CA ARG A 65 -10.42 8.69 17.39
C ARG A 65 -10.09 10.10 16.91
N LEU A 66 -8.79 10.39 16.71
CA LEU A 66 -8.33 11.69 16.22
C LEU A 66 -8.92 11.99 14.85
N PHE A 67 -8.88 11.01 13.95
CA PHE A 67 -9.47 11.12 12.62
C PHE A 67 -10.96 11.49 12.65
N ARG A 68 -11.75 10.81 13.49
CA ARG A 68 -13.18 11.12 13.66
C ARG A 68 -13.41 12.53 14.21
N GLN A 69 -12.55 12.98 15.11
CA GLN A 69 -12.63 14.33 15.67
C GLN A 69 -12.29 15.39 14.61
N ASP A 70 -11.27 15.16 13.80
CA ASP A 70 -10.88 16.05 12.71
C ASP A 70 -12.02 16.21 11.69
N PHE A 71 -12.63 15.11 11.27
CA PHE A 71 -13.78 15.16 10.35
C PHE A 71 -15.03 15.80 10.96
N SER A 72 -15.27 15.62 12.25
CA SER A 72 -16.34 16.33 12.95
C SER A 72 -16.12 17.85 12.93
N ASN A 73 -14.87 18.30 13.10
CA ASN A 73 -14.51 19.72 13.03
C ASN A 73 -14.65 20.26 11.60
N CYS A 74 -14.17 19.52 10.59
CA CYS A 74 -14.33 19.87 9.18
C CYS A 74 -15.80 19.97 8.81
N ARG A 75 -16.64 19.03 9.26
CA ARG A 75 -18.08 19.04 9.01
C ARG A 75 -18.74 20.27 9.61
N LEU A 76 -18.39 20.64 10.85
CA LEU A 76 -18.89 21.84 11.50
C LEU A 76 -18.47 23.11 10.75
N PHE A 77 -17.20 23.20 10.35
CA PHE A 77 -16.70 24.31 9.54
C PHE A 77 -17.45 24.45 8.22
N CYS A 78 -17.60 23.35 7.47
CA CYS A 78 -18.33 23.36 6.20
C CYS A 78 -19.80 23.74 6.42
N ALA A 79 -20.47 23.18 7.42
CA ALA A 79 -21.86 23.51 7.71
C ALA A 79 -22.08 25.01 8.02
N LEU A 80 -21.08 25.68 8.61
CA LEU A 80 -21.17 27.10 8.98
C LEU A 80 -20.72 28.06 7.86
N LEU A 81 -19.68 27.70 7.10
CA LEU A 81 -18.97 28.64 6.21
C LEU A 81 -18.94 28.21 4.75
N GLN A 82 -19.09 26.92 4.44
CA GLN A 82 -18.99 26.35 3.09
C GLN A 82 -19.92 25.12 2.92
N PRO A 83 -21.24 25.30 3.01
CA PRO A 83 -22.19 24.19 3.02
C PRO A 83 -22.17 23.35 1.74
N GLU A 84 -21.80 23.93 0.60
CA GLU A 84 -21.60 23.24 -0.67
C GLU A 84 -20.54 22.13 -0.59
N HIS A 85 -19.60 22.22 0.36
CA HIS A 85 -18.55 21.22 0.54
C HIS A 85 -18.96 20.04 1.45
N LEU A 86 -20.13 20.12 2.09
CA LEU A 86 -20.52 19.15 3.12
C LEU A 86 -20.60 17.71 2.57
N GLY A 87 -21.18 17.53 1.38
CA GLY A 87 -21.26 16.21 0.75
C GLY A 87 -19.89 15.60 0.44
N TYR A 88 -18.91 16.42 0.03
CA TYR A 88 -17.54 15.96 -0.19
C TYR A 88 -16.87 15.53 1.12
N ILE A 89 -17.06 16.29 2.21
CA ILE A 89 -16.50 15.92 3.53
C ILE A 89 -17.11 14.62 4.04
N GLU A 90 -18.41 14.40 3.86
CA GLU A 90 -19.08 13.16 4.26
C GLU A 90 -18.55 11.95 3.47
N GLU A 91 -18.38 12.09 2.16
CA GLU A 91 -17.79 11.03 1.33
C GLU A 91 -16.33 10.76 1.69
N LEU A 92 -15.52 11.80 1.90
CA LEU A 92 -14.14 11.65 2.35
C LEU A 92 -14.09 10.93 3.71
N GLN A 93 -14.95 11.31 4.67
CA GLN A 93 -15.03 10.65 5.96
C GLN A 93 -15.31 9.15 5.80
N HIS A 94 -16.26 8.80 4.94
CA HIS A 94 -16.61 7.41 4.65
C HIS A 94 -15.42 6.65 4.05
N GLN A 95 -14.76 7.23 3.06
CA GLN A 95 -13.61 6.60 2.39
C GLN A 95 -12.44 6.37 3.34
N PHE A 96 -12.00 7.38 4.08
CA PHE A 96 -10.89 7.22 5.01
C PHE A 96 -11.25 6.34 6.23
N SER A 97 -12.54 6.20 6.56
CA SER A 97 -12.96 5.29 7.63
C SER A 97 -12.60 3.82 7.31
N THR A 98 -12.45 3.46 6.03
CA THR A 98 -12.02 2.11 5.64
C THR A 98 -10.56 1.82 6.00
N GLU A 99 -9.70 2.85 6.09
CA GLU A 99 -8.30 2.70 6.53
C GLU A 99 -8.16 2.24 7.99
N PHE A 100 -9.25 2.30 8.78
CA PHE A 100 -9.25 1.87 10.17
C PHE A 100 -9.67 0.42 10.39
N ASN A 101 -9.75 -0.38 9.32
CA ASN A 101 -10.04 -1.81 9.41
C ASN A 101 -9.00 -2.64 8.63
N TYR A 102 -7.89 -2.98 9.30
CA TYR A 102 -6.82 -3.78 8.70
C TYR A 102 -7.20 -5.23 8.42
N LEU A 103 -8.31 -5.73 8.98
CA LEU A 103 -8.83 -7.04 8.61
C LEU A 103 -9.38 -7.01 7.17
N GLN A 104 -10.07 -5.92 6.80
CA GLN A 104 -10.55 -5.72 5.43
C GLN A 104 -9.37 -5.61 4.45
N GLU A 105 -8.33 -4.86 4.82
CA GLU A 105 -7.10 -4.77 4.03
C GLU A 105 -6.45 -6.15 3.82
N ALA A 106 -6.41 -7.00 4.84
CA ALA A 106 -5.89 -8.36 4.73
C ALA A 106 -6.74 -9.23 3.78
N GLU A 107 -8.06 -9.16 3.87
CA GLU A 107 -8.98 -9.88 2.97
C GLU A 107 -8.86 -9.40 1.51
N ASP A 108 -8.75 -8.09 1.32
CA ASP A 108 -8.57 -7.48 0.01
C ASP A 108 -7.23 -7.88 -0.61
N LEU A 109 -6.16 -7.88 0.20
CA LEU A 109 -4.84 -8.36 -0.20
C LEU A 109 -4.86 -9.84 -0.59
N ALA A 110 -5.60 -10.68 0.15
CA ALA A 110 -5.76 -12.10 -0.18
C ALA A 110 -6.40 -12.27 -1.56
N ALA A 111 -7.57 -11.65 -1.77
CA ALA A 111 -8.31 -11.74 -3.02
C ALA A 111 -7.49 -11.23 -4.23
N ILE A 112 -6.76 -10.13 -4.06
CA ILE A 112 -5.94 -9.57 -5.13
C ILE A 112 -4.70 -10.45 -5.36
N SER A 113 -4.09 -11.00 -4.32
CA SER A 113 -2.95 -11.92 -4.49
C SER A 113 -3.32 -13.18 -5.28
N GLU A 114 -4.57 -13.65 -5.17
CA GLU A 114 -5.10 -14.77 -5.94
C GLU A 114 -5.25 -14.42 -7.43
N ASN A 115 -5.70 -13.21 -7.77
CA ASN A 115 -5.79 -12.75 -9.16
C ASN A 115 -4.42 -12.65 -9.86
N PHE A 116 -3.33 -12.61 -9.10
CA PHE A 116 -1.95 -12.60 -9.61
C PHE A 116 -1.23 -13.94 -9.41
N ALA A 117 -1.95 -14.98 -8.99
CA ALA A 117 -1.37 -16.30 -8.84
C ALA A 117 -1.00 -16.93 -10.20
N GLU A 118 0.02 -17.78 -10.18
CA GLU A 118 0.46 -18.52 -11.35
C GLU A 118 -0.65 -19.42 -11.89
N GLY A 119 -0.83 -19.44 -13.21
CA GLY A 119 -1.86 -20.26 -13.88
C GLY A 119 -3.25 -19.62 -13.97
N VAL A 120 -3.50 -18.47 -13.34
CA VAL A 120 -4.79 -17.74 -13.42
C VAL A 120 -4.97 -17.02 -14.77
N GLY A 121 -3.90 -16.87 -15.55
CA GLY A 121 -3.93 -16.22 -16.86
C GLY A 121 -3.88 -14.69 -16.80
N ASN A 122 -3.54 -14.12 -15.64
CA ASN A 122 -3.25 -12.69 -15.53
C ASN A 122 -1.93 -12.37 -16.25
N PRO A 123 -1.93 -11.51 -17.28
CA PRO A 123 -0.75 -11.23 -18.11
C PRO A 123 0.38 -10.53 -17.35
N TYR A 124 0.11 -10.01 -16.14
CA TYR A 124 1.10 -9.28 -15.32
C TYR A 124 1.65 -10.12 -14.16
N ALA A 125 1.20 -11.37 -13.97
CA ALA A 125 1.62 -12.23 -12.85
C ALA A 125 3.14 -12.49 -12.78
N GLU A 126 3.83 -12.48 -13.93
CA GLU A 126 5.29 -12.62 -13.98
C GLU A 126 6.03 -11.32 -13.69
N SER A 127 5.39 -10.17 -13.89
CA SER A 127 6.01 -8.84 -13.74
C SER A 127 5.70 -8.18 -12.39
N VAL A 128 4.66 -8.63 -11.69
CA VAL A 128 4.13 -8.03 -10.46
C VAL A 128 3.99 -9.06 -9.35
N ARG A 129 4.33 -8.65 -8.13
CA ARG A 129 4.15 -9.43 -6.91
C ARG A 129 3.25 -8.71 -5.93
N ILE A 130 2.25 -9.44 -5.45
CA ILE A 130 1.36 -9.03 -4.36
C ILE A 130 1.73 -9.89 -3.16
N PRO A 131 2.06 -9.30 -1.99
CA PRO A 131 2.38 -10.09 -0.81
C PRO A 131 1.17 -10.86 -0.33
N LYS A 132 1.36 -12.11 0.10
CA LYS A 132 0.27 -12.88 0.70
C LYS A 132 0.04 -12.47 2.16
N PRO A 133 -1.21 -12.23 2.58
CA PRO A 133 -1.51 -11.97 3.99
C PRO A 133 -1.33 -13.25 4.82
N VAL A 134 -0.95 -13.08 6.08
CA VAL A 134 -1.00 -14.11 7.12
C VAL A 134 -2.26 -13.88 7.92
N MET A 135 -3.36 -14.49 7.49
CA MET A 135 -4.69 -14.24 8.05
C MET A 135 -4.77 -14.62 9.53
N GLU A 136 -4.08 -15.68 9.96
CA GLU A 136 -4.09 -16.10 11.37
C GLU A 136 -3.44 -15.06 12.29
N LEU A 137 -2.56 -14.20 11.77
CA LEU A 137 -1.91 -13.13 12.51
C LEU A 137 -2.46 -11.74 12.22
N SER A 138 -3.53 -11.64 11.41
CA SER A 138 -4.19 -10.38 11.11
C SER A 138 -5.42 -10.16 12.01
N SER A 139 -5.77 -8.90 12.21
CA SER A 139 -6.87 -8.42 13.05
C SER A 139 -7.30 -7.02 12.60
N ARG A 140 -8.28 -6.44 13.28
CA ARG A 140 -8.75 -5.08 12.96
C ARG A 140 -7.66 -4.00 13.02
N ASN A 141 -6.67 -4.14 13.90
CA ASN A 141 -5.61 -3.13 14.09
C ASN A 141 -4.24 -3.60 13.59
N ILE A 142 -4.13 -4.81 13.03
CA ILE A 142 -2.87 -5.42 12.62
C ILE A 142 -3.10 -6.16 11.32
N VAL A 143 -2.34 -5.82 10.27
CA VAL A 143 -2.22 -6.68 9.08
C VAL A 143 -0.81 -7.23 9.00
N VAL A 144 -0.72 -8.52 8.73
CA VAL A 144 0.53 -9.25 8.58
C VAL A 144 0.59 -9.81 7.18
N MET A 145 1.68 -9.59 6.48
CA MET A 145 1.84 -10.03 5.09
C MET A 145 3.28 -10.45 4.78
N GLU A 146 3.46 -11.21 3.71
CA GLU A 146 4.77 -11.58 3.16
C GLU A 146 5.68 -10.36 3.02
N TYR A 147 6.93 -10.49 3.47
CA TYR A 147 7.93 -9.46 3.22
C TYR A 147 8.41 -9.53 1.77
N LEU A 148 8.23 -8.44 1.03
CA LEU A 148 8.83 -8.26 -0.29
C LEU A 148 10.07 -7.38 -0.17
N ALA A 149 11.22 -7.91 -0.57
CA ALA A 149 12.46 -7.15 -0.63
C ALA A 149 12.46 -6.21 -1.84
N GLY A 150 12.89 -4.97 -1.64
CA GLY A 150 13.01 -3.99 -2.71
C GLY A 150 13.04 -2.55 -2.18
N ASP A 151 13.42 -1.63 -3.05
CA ASP A 151 13.33 -0.21 -2.75
C ASP A 151 11.96 0.31 -3.16
N THR A 152 11.38 1.26 -2.40
CA THR A 152 10.25 2.02 -2.93
C THR A 152 10.61 2.64 -4.28
N LEU A 153 9.66 2.75 -5.21
CA LEU A 153 9.91 3.28 -6.55
C LEU A 153 10.56 4.67 -6.49
N LEU A 154 10.19 5.49 -5.51
CA LEU A 154 10.81 6.78 -5.27
C LEU A 154 12.26 6.66 -4.77
N ALA A 155 12.55 5.75 -3.84
CA ALA A 155 13.91 5.50 -3.37
C ALA A 155 14.79 4.93 -4.48
N TYR A 156 14.25 4.00 -5.28
CA TYR A 156 14.90 3.45 -6.48
C TYR A 156 15.29 4.56 -7.45
N ALA A 157 14.34 5.43 -7.82
CA ALA A 157 14.59 6.55 -8.73
C ALA A 157 15.64 7.53 -8.18
N LYS A 158 15.61 7.82 -6.87
CA LYS A 158 16.61 8.68 -6.20
C LYS A 158 18.01 8.04 -6.21
N ARG A 159 18.11 6.74 -5.94
CA ARG A 159 19.38 6.00 -6.00
C ARG A 159 19.95 6.05 -7.42
N ARG A 160 19.14 5.70 -8.43
CA ARG A 160 19.55 5.77 -9.84
C ARG A 160 19.99 7.17 -10.25
N LYS A 161 19.31 8.21 -9.77
CA LYS A 161 19.72 9.60 -10.02
C LYS A 161 21.11 9.90 -9.45
N ARG A 162 21.41 9.48 -8.21
CA ARG A 162 22.74 9.66 -7.60
C ARG A 162 23.83 8.89 -8.36
N GLU A 163 23.57 7.65 -8.75
CA GLU A 163 24.50 6.84 -9.57
C GLU A 163 24.84 7.52 -10.91
N LEU A 164 23.89 8.25 -11.50
CA LEU A 164 24.10 9.02 -12.72
C LEU A 164 24.92 10.29 -12.48
N GLU A 165 24.68 11.00 -11.38
CA GLU A 165 25.42 12.22 -11.00
C GLU A 165 26.90 11.93 -10.69
N GLU A 166 27.21 10.72 -10.23
CA GLU A 166 28.58 10.25 -9.98
C GLU A 166 29.32 9.77 -11.25
N SER A 167 28.64 9.70 -12.40
CA SER A 167 29.20 9.21 -13.67
C SER A 167 29.78 10.34 -14.54
N SER A 168 30.78 10.04 -15.37
CA SER A 168 31.30 11.01 -16.37
C SER A 168 30.21 11.45 -17.36
N TRP A 169 30.32 12.63 -17.96
CA TRP A 169 29.27 13.23 -18.81
C TRP A 169 28.81 12.33 -19.98
N LEU A 170 29.72 11.61 -20.65
CA LEU A 170 29.40 10.63 -21.71
C LEU A 170 28.56 9.47 -21.16
N TRP A 171 28.97 8.92 -20.01
CA TRP A 171 28.26 7.86 -19.32
C TRP A 171 26.92 8.33 -18.76
N MET A 172 26.81 9.59 -18.34
CA MET A 172 25.57 10.20 -17.87
C MET A 172 24.52 10.26 -18.99
N LEU A 173 24.90 10.64 -20.22
CA LEU A 173 23.98 10.65 -21.36
C LEU A 173 23.50 9.22 -21.71
N TRP A 174 24.43 8.28 -21.80
CA TRP A 174 24.10 6.90 -22.17
C TRP A 174 23.29 6.20 -21.08
N ARG A 175 23.80 6.12 -19.84
CA ARG A 175 23.09 5.52 -18.69
C ARG A 175 21.79 6.25 -18.36
N GLY A 176 21.77 7.57 -18.50
CA GLY A 176 20.58 8.38 -18.24
C GLY A 176 19.41 7.99 -19.16
N TRP A 177 19.70 7.65 -20.42
CA TRP A 177 18.68 7.13 -21.33
C TRP A 177 18.12 5.78 -20.87
N PHE A 178 18.99 4.84 -20.44
CA PHE A 178 18.54 3.54 -19.92
C PHE A 178 17.71 3.68 -18.66
N VAL A 179 18.16 4.47 -17.68
CA VAL A 179 17.42 4.72 -16.43
C VAL A 179 16.05 5.35 -16.72
N ARG A 180 15.97 6.30 -17.64
CA ARG A 180 14.67 6.90 -18.04
C ARG A 180 13.75 5.87 -18.68
N ARG A 181 14.28 5.00 -19.57
CA ARG A 181 13.50 3.93 -20.18
C ARG A 181 13.01 2.91 -19.17
N GLU A 182 13.85 2.54 -18.23
CA GLU A 182 13.51 1.60 -17.15
C GLU A 182 12.41 2.18 -16.24
N LEU A 183 12.56 3.42 -15.78
CA LEU A 183 11.53 4.10 -14.98
C LEU A 183 10.21 4.24 -15.78
N LEU A 184 10.29 4.57 -17.07
CA LEU A 184 9.11 4.65 -17.92
C LEU A 184 8.44 3.28 -18.11
N ALA A 185 9.21 2.20 -18.20
CA ALA A 185 8.69 0.84 -18.25
C ALA A 185 7.93 0.48 -16.95
N TYR A 186 8.48 0.84 -15.78
CA TYR A 186 7.78 0.64 -14.51
C TYR A 186 6.49 1.45 -14.42
N LEU A 187 6.51 2.73 -14.82
CA LEU A 187 5.30 3.56 -14.83
C LEU A 187 4.24 3.01 -15.80
N THR A 188 4.67 2.55 -16.98
CA THR A 188 3.77 1.94 -17.97
C THR A 188 3.17 0.64 -17.44
N LEU A 189 3.98 -0.20 -16.80
CA LEU A 189 3.53 -1.43 -16.15
C LEU A 189 2.49 -1.12 -15.06
N LEU A 190 2.73 -0.13 -14.20
CA LEU A 190 1.78 0.28 -13.16
C LEU A 190 0.44 0.73 -13.74
N VAL A 191 0.47 1.56 -14.78
CA VAL A 191 -0.76 2.03 -15.45
C VAL A 191 -1.52 0.85 -16.07
N ASN A 192 -0.82 -0.06 -16.72
CA ASN A 192 -1.42 -1.25 -17.33
C ASN A 192 -2.05 -2.18 -16.28
N VAL A 193 -1.34 -2.42 -15.18
CA VAL A 193 -1.83 -3.25 -14.07
C VAL A 193 -3.06 -2.62 -13.43
N GLN A 194 -3.05 -1.31 -13.17
CA GLN A 194 -4.23 -0.61 -12.66
C GLN A 194 -5.40 -0.67 -13.64
N GLY A 195 -5.15 -0.47 -14.94
CA GLY A 195 -6.17 -0.61 -15.97
C GLY A 195 -6.79 -2.01 -15.97
N TYR A 196 -5.96 -3.05 -15.86
CA TYR A 196 -6.43 -4.43 -15.76
C TYR A 196 -7.28 -4.65 -14.50
N GLN A 197 -6.81 -4.19 -13.34
CA GLN A 197 -7.54 -4.25 -12.09
C GLN A 197 -8.91 -3.54 -12.18
N ILE A 198 -8.98 -2.38 -12.83
CA ILE A 198 -10.21 -1.61 -13.01
C ILE A 198 -11.16 -2.28 -14.00
N PHE A 199 -10.69 -2.62 -15.21
CA PHE A 199 -11.55 -3.03 -16.33
C PHE A 199 -11.77 -4.54 -16.42
N VAL A 200 -10.84 -5.35 -15.92
CA VAL A 200 -10.87 -6.82 -16.03
C VAL A 200 -11.23 -7.47 -14.69
N ASP A 201 -10.53 -7.13 -13.61
CA ASP A 201 -10.83 -7.69 -12.28
C ASP A 201 -12.04 -7.00 -11.63
N GLY A 202 -12.20 -5.69 -11.87
CA GLY A 202 -13.19 -4.87 -11.20
C GLY A 202 -12.89 -4.64 -9.72
N VAL A 203 -11.64 -4.86 -9.32
CA VAL A 203 -11.13 -4.70 -7.97
C VAL A 203 -9.77 -4.05 -8.09
N PHE A 204 -9.61 -2.84 -7.57
CA PHE A 204 -8.39 -2.07 -7.73
C PHE A 204 -8.04 -1.29 -6.47
N ASN A 205 -6.76 -0.97 -6.30
CA ASN A 205 -6.31 -0.05 -5.26
C ASN A 205 -6.54 1.41 -5.69
N GLY A 206 -7.31 2.15 -4.89
CA GLY A 206 -7.60 3.57 -5.07
C GLY A 206 -6.47 4.52 -4.66
N ASP A 207 -5.41 4.02 -4.01
CA ASP A 207 -4.22 4.82 -3.65
C ASP A 207 -2.90 4.17 -4.11
N PRO A 208 -2.53 4.32 -5.40
CA PRO A 208 -1.27 3.80 -5.93
C PRO A 208 -0.09 4.74 -5.66
N HIS A 209 0.07 5.18 -4.42
CA HIS A 209 1.17 6.05 -4.03
C HIS A 209 2.55 5.40 -4.32
N PRO A 210 3.57 6.13 -4.82
CA PRO A 210 4.88 5.56 -5.15
C PRO A 210 5.62 4.90 -3.98
N GLY A 211 5.23 5.19 -2.74
CA GLY A 211 5.73 4.53 -1.53
C GLY A 211 5.22 3.10 -1.35
N ASN A 212 4.09 2.77 -1.99
CA ASN A 212 3.44 1.45 -1.93
C ASN A 212 3.84 0.55 -3.10
N VAL A 213 4.78 1.02 -3.93
CA VAL A 213 5.36 0.29 -5.06
C VAL A 213 6.82 0.04 -4.76
N LEU A 214 7.22 -1.23 -4.73
CA LEU A 214 8.59 -1.66 -4.57
C LEU A 214 9.18 -2.08 -5.92
N VAL A 215 10.43 -1.72 -6.18
CA VAL A 215 11.24 -2.30 -7.25
C VAL A 215 12.07 -3.42 -6.62
N MET A 216 11.72 -4.66 -6.95
CA MET A 216 12.35 -5.86 -6.40
C MET A 216 13.71 -6.12 -7.07
N PRO A 217 14.65 -6.84 -6.40
CA PRO A 217 15.97 -7.14 -6.96
C PRO A 217 15.96 -7.93 -8.28
N ASP A 218 14.90 -8.70 -8.53
CA ASP A 218 14.69 -9.47 -9.76
C ASP A 218 14.05 -8.65 -10.89
N GLY A 219 13.82 -7.35 -10.66
CA GLY A 219 13.24 -6.42 -11.62
C GLY A 219 11.71 -6.38 -11.63
N ARG A 220 11.02 -7.21 -10.83
CA ARG A 220 9.56 -7.14 -10.69
C ARG A 220 9.11 -5.97 -9.83
N LEU A 221 7.83 -5.62 -9.95
CA LEU A 221 7.20 -4.65 -9.05
C LEU A 221 6.46 -5.35 -7.91
N GLY A 222 6.72 -4.95 -6.66
CA GLY A 222 5.93 -5.34 -5.50
C GLY A 222 4.86 -4.28 -5.19
N LEU A 223 3.58 -4.66 -5.10
CA LEU A 223 2.51 -3.76 -4.69
C LEU A 223 2.04 -4.16 -3.29
N ILE A 224 2.23 -3.28 -2.30
CA ILE A 224 2.21 -3.67 -0.88
C ILE A 224 1.11 -3.00 -0.03
N ASP A 225 0.28 -2.15 -0.60
CA ASP A 225 -0.79 -1.47 0.13
C ASP A 225 -2.12 -1.65 -0.60
N TYR A 226 -3.10 -2.17 0.13
CA TYR A 226 -4.48 -2.36 -0.33
C TYR A 226 -5.47 -1.86 0.73
N GLY A 227 -5.07 -0.88 1.55
CA GLY A 227 -5.95 -0.26 2.55
C GLY A 227 -7.12 0.55 1.97
N ASN A 228 -7.08 0.85 0.66
CA ASN A 228 -8.12 1.58 -0.05
C ASN A 228 -8.55 0.86 -1.34
N VAL A 229 -9.16 -0.32 -1.21
CA VAL A 229 -9.68 -1.06 -2.37
C VAL A 229 -11.07 -0.60 -2.77
N LYS A 230 -11.27 -0.45 -4.08
CA LYS A 230 -12.56 -0.13 -4.70
C LYS A 230 -13.01 -1.28 -5.60
N ARG A 231 -14.32 -1.47 -5.67
CA ARG A 231 -14.95 -2.55 -6.44
C ARG A 231 -15.94 -1.96 -7.43
N PHE A 232 -15.83 -2.36 -8.69
CA PHE A 232 -16.75 -1.98 -9.75
C PHE A 232 -17.47 -3.20 -10.33
N SER A 233 -18.79 -3.10 -10.37
CA SER A 233 -19.62 -4.02 -11.14
C SER A 233 -19.30 -3.97 -12.63
N VAL A 234 -19.64 -5.03 -13.36
CA VAL A 234 -19.50 -5.10 -14.82
C VAL A 234 -20.12 -3.87 -15.52
N ALA A 235 -21.30 -3.44 -15.06
CA ALA A 235 -21.99 -2.27 -15.62
C ALA A 235 -21.19 -0.97 -15.40
N GLN A 236 -20.67 -0.73 -14.20
CA GLN A 236 -19.86 0.45 -13.88
C GLN A 236 -18.57 0.47 -14.70
N ARG A 237 -17.89 -0.68 -14.85
CA ARG A 237 -16.70 -0.78 -15.70
C ARG A 237 -16.98 -0.43 -17.15
N GLY A 238 -18.12 -0.88 -17.69
CA GLY A 238 -18.55 -0.54 -19.04
C GLY A 238 -18.84 0.95 -19.23
N VAL A 239 -19.45 1.61 -18.23
CA VAL A 239 -19.68 3.06 -18.25
C VAL A 239 -18.35 3.82 -18.22
N LEU A 240 -17.45 3.45 -17.29
CA LEU A 240 -16.14 4.10 -17.16
C LEU A 240 -15.29 3.91 -18.42
N GLY A 241 -15.30 2.72 -19.02
CA GLY A 241 -14.58 2.45 -20.27
C GLY A 241 -15.07 3.33 -21.42
N ARG A 242 -16.40 3.50 -21.56
CA ARG A 242 -16.97 4.41 -22.58
C ARG A 242 -16.59 5.86 -22.33
N LEU A 243 -16.55 6.31 -21.07
CA LEU A 243 -16.12 7.66 -20.71
C LEU A 243 -14.68 7.91 -21.17
N ILE A 244 -13.77 6.98 -20.88
CA ILE A 244 -12.35 7.13 -21.22
C ILE A 244 -12.13 7.14 -22.73
N ILE A 245 -12.87 6.32 -23.49
CA ILE A 245 -12.79 6.32 -24.96
C ILE A 245 -13.30 7.64 -25.56
N ALA A 246 -14.20 8.34 -24.86
CA ALA A 246 -14.78 9.59 -25.33
C ALA A 246 -13.92 10.85 -25.01
N LEU A 247 -12.91 10.71 -24.15
CA LEU A 247 -11.93 11.76 -23.82
C LEU A 247 -10.78 11.79 -24.82
#